data_AF-A0A7J9RC64-F1
#
_entry.id   AF-A0A7J9RC64-F1
#
_cell.length_a   1.000
_cell.length_b   1.000
_cell.length_c   1.000
_cell.angle_alpha   90.00
_cell.angle_beta   90.00
_cell.angle_gamma   90.00
#
_symmetry.space_group_name_H-M   'P 1'
#
loop_
_entity.id
_entity.type
_entity.pdbx_description
1 polymer ?
#
loop_
_entity_poly.entity_id
_entity_poly.type
_entity_poly.pdbx_seq_one_letter_code
_entity_poly.pdbx_strand_id
1 'polypeptide(L)'
;MVKKAIIFTIAILVITSNFQAVYAEIFFPTTNVRLDGPSTYCVITPTDEISDEKTRQWVRLTENSVQAWETSLKNAEFENDDIWDMYVKEIPTENDDSCDIEIEFKDKPGLADTVAGYFSWPPGKIVIYYLQPKLCNGLIPCYDDETLKSDDAIFAIAIHEIGHSLGLDHYVSDDNDINKKWQSSNESPPSAMIPTIPRISSLLQITEIDVQKVREIYGSDGFYAFSGSTIPNPQPTPEPTPEPTPEPTPEPTPEPTPEPTPEPIIPLSPLTSMTVSDKFIEADRYDRQIITLSGRIAEDEFYRGLPVIITIHRPDDSIEVLKIKTTGTGFFEALLIIDRESLRGVYHVSASYNGHVDRDLNLTFQVANKEMDSSSAKSKPGILSSNNSQSQKNSPNNEIEIPNWVKNNAKWWATEQIGDQAFVSSIQYLIEEEIIRIPDLPGTTSQNLQKMPLWVKNIAGFWAEDTISDGEFVKSIQYLDANGIIVIS
;
A
#
# COMPACT_ATOMS: atom_id res chain seq x y z
N MET A 1 49.64 -2.95 -62.22
CA MET A 1 49.16 -3.84 -61.14
C MET A 1 48.79 -2.99 -59.95
N VAL A 2 47.49 -2.83 -59.68
CA VAL A 2 46.94 -2.13 -58.54
C VAL A 2 46.90 -3.12 -57.37
N LYS A 3 47.57 -2.84 -56.25
CA LYS A 3 47.29 -3.48 -54.96
C LYS A 3 46.69 -2.42 -54.04
N LYS A 4 45.37 -2.50 -53.84
CA LYS A 4 44.62 -1.76 -52.83
C LYS A 4 45.00 -2.33 -51.46
N ALA A 5 45.57 -1.51 -50.58
CA ALA A 5 45.62 -1.78 -49.15
C ALA A 5 44.44 -1.04 -48.52
N ILE A 6 43.45 -1.80 -48.06
CA ILE A 6 42.32 -1.29 -47.28
C ILE A 6 42.80 -1.30 -45.83
N ILE A 7 43.00 -0.11 -45.25
CA ILE A 7 43.23 0.07 -43.82
C ILE A 7 41.85 0.09 -43.16
N PHE A 8 41.52 -0.96 -42.42
CA PHE A 8 40.33 -1.01 -41.58
C PHE A 8 40.63 -0.26 -40.28
N THR A 9 40.13 0.96 -40.15
CA THR A 9 40.12 1.70 -38.89
C THR A 9 39.04 1.09 -38.01
N ILE A 10 39.43 0.28 -37.03
CA ILE A 10 38.51 -0.23 -36.00
C ILE A 10 38.22 0.94 -35.06
N ALA A 11 37.06 1.59 -35.24
CA ALA A 11 36.50 2.48 -34.25
C ALA A 11 35.87 1.60 -33.15
N ILE A 12 36.59 1.45 -32.04
CA ILE A 12 36.03 0.88 -30.81
C ILE A 12 35.05 1.92 -30.26
N LEU A 13 33.77 1.73 -30.58
CA LEU A 13 32.68 2.49 -30.00
C LEU A 13 32.50 1.94 -28.57
N VAL A 14 33.16 2.58 -27.61
CA VAL A 14 32.90 2.33 -26.19
C VAL A 14 31.50 2.88 -25.93
N ILE A 15 30.50 2.01 -26.05
CA ILE A 15 29.18 2.25 -25.48
C ILE A 15 29.38 2.16 -23.98
N THR A 16 29.69 3.28 -23.32
CA THR A 16 29.45 3.40 -21.89
C THR A 16 27.94 3.38 -21.73
N SER A 17 27.38 2.20 -21.54
CA SER A 17 26.04 2.07 -21.01
C SER A 17 26.08 2.72 -19.63
N ASN A 18 25.61 3.96 -19.53
CA ASN A 18 25.14 4.53 -18.29
C ASN A 18 23.91 3.71 -17.87
N PHE A 19 24.13 2.48 -17.43
CA PHE A 19 23.20 1.84 -16.51
C PHE A 19 23.38 2.61 -15.21
N GLN A 20 22.59 3.68 -15.04
CA GLN A 20 22.24 4.06 -13.69
C GLN A 20 21.56 2.84 -13.10
N ALA A 21 22.17 2.24 -12.09
CA ALA A 21 21.50 1.23 -11.30
C ALA A 21 20.17 1.86 -10.87
N VAL A 22 19.06 1.24 -11.24
CA VAL A 22 17.76 1.57 -10.66
C VAL A 22 17.87 1.05 -9.23
N TYR A 23 18.29 1.93 -8.32
CA TYR A 23 18.29 1.61 -6.90
C TYR A 23 16.86 1.34 -6.47
N ALA A 24 16.65 0.29 -5.68
CA ALA A 24 15.40 0.09 -4.97
C ALA A 24 15.13 1.36 -4.14
N GLU A 25 13.98 1.98 -4.39
CA GLU A 25 13.62 3.24 -3.75
C GLU A 25 12.95 2.88 -2.42
N ILE A 26 13.61 3.22 -1.32
CA ILE A 26 12.98 3.18 -0.01
C ILE A 26 12.08 4.40 0.11
N PHE A 27 10.88 4.17 0.62
CA PHE A 27 9.80 5.13 0.70
C PHE A 27 9.41 5.34 2.16
N PHE A 28 9.45 6.60 2.60
CA PHE A 28 9.03 7.00 3.94
C PHE A 28 8.08 8.20 3.82
N PRO A 29 6.80 7.94 3.52
CA PRO A 29 5.79 8.97 3.33
C PRO A 29 5.50 9.74 4.60
N THR A 30 4.90 10.91 4.41
CA THR A 30 4.22 11.65 5.47
C THR A 30 2.72 11.57 5.26
N THR A 31 1.97 11.59 6.36
CA THR A 31 0.51 11.72 6.32
C THR A 31 0.11 13.18 6.16
N ASN A 32 -1.17 13.45 5.97
CA ASN A 32 -1.77 14.78 6.04
C ASN A 32 -2.12 15.23 7.49
N VAL A 33 -1.76 14.45 8.53
CA VAL A 33 -2.03 14.76 9.94
C VAL A 33 -0.90 15.60 10.55
N ARG A 34 -1.23 16.64 11.32
CA ARG A 34 -0.27 17.50 12.02
C ARG A 34 -0.75 17.80 13.44
N LEU A 35 0.20 17.88 14.37
CA LEU A 35 -0.05 18.40 15.70
C LEU A 35 -0.11 19.94 15.66
N ASP A 36 -1.01 20.51 16.45
CA ASP A 36 -1.27 21.95 16.57
C ASP A 36 -0.57 22.57 17.80
N GLY A 37 0.55 21.96 18.22
CA GLY A 37 1.29 22.30 19.43
C GLY A 37 1.81 21.07 20.17
N PRO A 38 2.62 21.26 21.24
CA PRO A 38 2.94 20.20 22.19
C PRO A 38 1.67 19.49 22.65
N SER A 39 1.66 18.16 22.55
CA SER A 39 0.45 17.36 22.73
C SER A 39 0.50 16.53 24.00
N THR A 40 -0.65 16.42 24.67
CA THR A 40 -0.86 15.54 25.83
C THR A 40 -1.43 14.21 25.38
N TYR A 41 -0.62 13.16 25.54
CA TYR A 41 -1.01 11.76 25.33
C TYR A 41 -1.65 11.22 26.60
N CYS A 42 -2.93 10.87 26.51
CA CYS A 42 -3.67 10.35 27.65
C CYS A 42 -3.81 8.83 27.56
N VAL A 43 -3.22 8.11 28.51
CA VAL A 43 -3.32 6.66 28.58
C VAL A 43 -4.55 6.28 29.39
N ILE A 44 -5.51 5.63 28.74
CA ILE A 44 -6.73 5.14 29.37
C ILE A 44 -6.40 3.83 30.07
N THR A 45 -6.65 3.78 31.38
CA THR A 45 -6.45 2.56 32.18
C THR A 45 -7.40 1.45 31.69
N PRO A 46 -6.91 0.26 31.25
CA PRO A 46 -7.76 -0.86 30.87
C PRO A 46 -8.76 -1.24 31.97
N THR A 47 -10.04 -1.43 31.62
CA THR A 47 -11.09 -1.84 32.57
C THR A 47 -11.16 -3.35 32.77
N ASP A 48 -11.83 -3.76 33.85
CA ASP A 48 -12.04 -5.12 34.38
C ASP A 48 -11.86 -6.27 33.37
N GLU A 49 -10.71 -6.95 33.44
CA GLU A 49 -10.37 -8.30 32.94
C GLU A 49 -8.84 -8.56 33.01
N ILE A 50 -8.05 -7.48 33.07
CA ILE A 50 -6.59 -7.50 33.23
C ILE A 50 -6.19 -7.23 34.68
N SER A 51 -5.11 -7.87 35.17
CA SER A 51 -4.64 -7.66 36.54
C SER A 51 -4.07 -6.25 36.75
N ASP A 52 -4.27 -5.66 37.93
CA ASP A 52 -3.74 -4.31 38.26
C ASP A 52 -2.23 -4.16 38.01
N GLU A 53 -1.45 -5.23 38.21
CA GLU A 53 -0.02 -5.24 37.93
C GLU A 53 0.26 -5.08 36.44
N LYS A 54 -0.47 -5.82 35.59
CA LYS A 54 -0.31 -5.79 34.15
C LYS A 54 -0.82 -4.47 33.56
N THR A 55 -1.94 -3.97 34.07
CA THR A 55 -2.48 -2.65 33.74
C THR A 55 -1.44 -1.55 34.01
N ARG A 56 -0.88 -1.48 35.22
CA ARG A 56 0.19 -0.50 35.54
C ARG A 56 1.42 -0.68 34.67
N GLN A 57 1.77 -1.91 34.34
CA GLN A 57 2.91 -2.19 33.47
C GLN A 57 2.67 -1.62 32.06
N TRP A 58 1.51 -1.86 31.46
CA TRP A 58 1.18 -1.34 30.12
C TRP A 58 1.09 0.17 30.08
N VAL A 59 0.44 0.80 31.07
CA VAL A 59 0.41 2.26 31.21
C VAL A 59 1.83 2.82 31.21
N ARG A 60 2.71 2.24 32.03
CA ARG A 60 4.13 2.64 32.10
C ARG A 60 4.87 2.42 30.78
N LEU A 61 4.61 1.33 30.07
CA LEU A 61 5.26 1.09 28.76
C LEU A 61 4.86 2.18 27.76
N THR A 62 3.58 2.54 27.72
CA THR A 62 3.09 3.61 26.84
C THR A 62 3.65 4.98 27.24
N GLU A 63 3.74 5.29 28.54
CA GLU A 63 4.43 6.49 29.02
C GLU A 63 5.89 6.54 28.55
N ASN A 64 6.61 5.42 28.66
CA ASN A 64 7.98 5.32 28.18
C ASN A 64 8.06 5.48 26.65
N SER A 65 7.06 5.03 25.89
CA SER A 65 7.03 5.19 24.43
C SER A 65 6.85 6.66 24.01
N VAL A 66 6.02 7.43 24.72
CA VAL A 66 5.89 8.88 24.52
C VAL A 66 7.21 9.57 24.86
N GLN A 67 7.80 9.26 26.02
CA GLN A 67 9.09 9.81 26.45
C GLN A 67 10.24 9.44 25.50
N ALA A 68 10.19 8.26 24.87
CA ALA A 68 11.20 7.83 23.91
C ALA A 68 11.19 8.71 22.65
N TRP A 69 10.01 9.10 22.16
CA TRP A 69 9.88 10.06 21.06
C TRP A 69 10.33 11.45 21.46
N GLU A 70 9.85 11.95 22.59
CA GLU A 70 10.24 13.26 23.14
C GLU A 70 11.76 13.36 23.28
N THR A 71 12.38 12.38 23.95
CA THR A 71 13.82 12.35 24.19
C THR A 71 14.60 12.28 22.86
N SER A 72 14.13 11.48 21.90
CA SER A 72 14.79 11.34 20.59
C SER A 72 14.77 12.66 19.80
N LEU A 73 13.65 13.38 19.83
CA LEU A 73 13.50 14.68 19.17
C LEU A 73 14.31 15.78 19.86
N LYS A 74 14.23 15.87 21.20
CA LYS A 74 15.00 16.82 22.00
C LYS A 74 16.50 16.63 21.85
N ASN A 75 17.00 15.40 21.87
CA ASN A 75 18.42 15.12 21.68
C ASN A 75 18.95 15.50 20.29
N ALA A 76 18.07 15.61 19.30
CA ALA A 76 18.43 16.06 17.95
C ALA A 76 18.34 17.59 17.81
N GLU A 77 17.82 18.31 18.80
CA GLU A 77 17.67 19.75 18.81
C GLU A 77 18.82 20.42 19.57
N PHE A 78 19.35 21.51 19.01
CA PHE A 78 20.54 22.18 19.54
C PHE A 78 20.22 23.53 20.18
N GLU A 79 19.17 24.21 19.71
CA GLU A 79 18.87 25.58 20.13
C GLU A 79 17.79 25.64 21.20
N ASN A 80 16.67 24.96 20.97
CA ASN A 80 15.48 25.06 21.80
C ASN A 80 14.73 23.73 21.84
N ASP A 81 15.12 22.84 22.74
CA ASP A 81 14.52 21.50 22.84
C ASP A 81 13.06 21.52 23.36
N ASP A 82 12.63 22.59 24.03
CA ASP A 82 11.25 22.81 24.48
C ASP A 82 10.22 22.81 23.34
N ILE A 83 10.64 23.03 22.07
CA ILE A 83 9.73 22.96 20.91
C ILE A 83 9.27 21.53 20.58
N TRP A 84 9.90 20.53 21.20
CA TRP A 84 9.62 19.11 21.06
C TRP A 84 8.98 18.49 22.30
N ASP A 85 8.44 19.32 23.19
CA ASP A 85 7.72 18.86 24.38
C ASP A 85 6.56 17.92 24.02
N MET A 86 6.48 16.81 24.75
CA MET A 86 5.35 15.88 24.71
C MET A 86 4.95 15.57 26.14
N TYR A 87 3.64 15.57 26.43
CA TYR A 87 3.15 15.30 27.78
C TYR A 87 2.42 13.97 27.81
N VAL A 88 2.45 13.31 28.97
CA VAL A 88 1.68 12.08 29.20
C VAL A 88 0.88 12.17 30.48
N LYS A 89 -0.34 11.64 30.46
CA LYS A 89 -1.28 11.65 31.58
C LYS A 89 -2.04 10.33 31.63
N GLU A 90 -2.14 9.71 32.80
CA GLU A 90 -3.08 8.60 33.00
C GLU A 90 -4.50 9.14 33.27
N ILE A 91 -5.50 8.58 32.59
CA ILE A 91 -6.91 8.91 32.79
C ILE A 91 -7.76 7.65 33.00
N PRO A 92 -8.81 7.70 33.86
CA PRO A 92 -9.62 6.54 34.17
C PRO A 92 -10.66 6.19 33.09
N THR A 93 -11.06 7.16 32.25
CA THR A 93 -12.10 7.03 31.22
C THR A 93 -11.83 7.97 30.06
N GLU A 94 -12.37 7.67 28.88
CA GLU A 94 -12.30 8.49 27.66
C GLU A 94 -12.90 9.91 27.82
N ASN A 95 -12.62 10.76 26.82
CA ASN A 95 -13.15 12.10 26.58
C ASN A 95 -12.82 13.12 27.69
N ASP A 96 -11.56 13.14 28.12
CA ASP A 96 -11.04 14.22 28.96
C ASP A 96 -10.57 15.38 28.06
N ASP A 97 -11.18 16.56 28.21
CA ASP A 97 -10.90 17.76 27.40
C ASP A 97 -9.44 18.25 27.48
N SER A 98 -8.62 17.69 28.39
CA SER A 98 -7.18 17.97 28.48
C SER A 98 -6.31 17.05 27.62
N CYS A 99 -6.91 16.14 26.83
CA CYS A 99 -6.20 15.16 26.03
C CYS A 99 -6.26 15.51 24.54
N ASP A 100 -5.08 15.59 23.91
CA ASP A 100 -4.98 15.78 22.46
C ASP A 100 -5.03 14.43 21.73
N ILE A 101 -4.41 13.40 22.33
CA ILE A 101 -4.37 12.03 21.81
C ILE A 101 -4.69 11.05 22.92
N GLU A 102 -5.72 10.22 22.71
CA GLU A 102 -6.06 9.13 23.64
C GLU A 102 -5.40 7.83 23.23
N ILE A 103 -4.86 7.08 24.20
CA ILE A 103 -4.31 5.75 24.02
C ILE A 103 -5.18 4.74 24.77
N GLU A 104 -5.84 3.86 24.02
CA GLU A 104 -6.81 2.88 24.52
C GLU A 104 -6.30 1.46 24.30
N PHE A 105 -6.52 0.57 25.28
CA PHE A 105 -6.21 -0.84 25.18
C PHE A 105 -7.48 -1.66 24.91
N LYS A 106 -7.46 -2.48 23.85
CA LYS A 106 -8.56 -3.40 23.50
C LYS A 106 -8.08 -4.83 23.43
N ASP A 107 -8.98 -5.78 23.65
CA ASP A 107 -8.68 -7.21 23.56
C ASP A 107 -8.23 -7.59 22.15
N LYS A 108 -9.11 -7.36 21.16
CA LYS A 108 -8.91 -7.70 19.76
C LYS A 108 -9.82 -6.83 18.86
N PRO A 109 -9.51 -6.71 17.57
CA PRO A 109 -10.40 -6.08 16.61
C PRO A 109 -11.69 -6.88 16.44
N GLY A 110 -12.78 -6.20 16.07
CA GLY A 110 -14.11 -6.81 15.90
C GLY A 110 -14.27 -7.73 14.67
N LEU A 111 -13.26 -7.82 13.79
CA LEU A 111 -13.22 -8.66 12.58
C LEU A 111 -12.02 -9.61 12.61
N ALA A 112 -11.91 -10.54 11.64
CA ALA A 112 -10.68 -11.31 11.38
C ALA A 112 -9.55 -10.42 10.78
N ASP A 113 -9.41 -9.25 11.36
CA ASP A 113 -8.31 -8.32 11.18
C ASP A 113 -7.13 -8.82 12.04
N THR A 114 -5.90 -8.44 11.73
CA THR A 114 -4.68 -8.81 12.49
C THR A 114 -3.88 -7.64 12.98
N VAL A 115 -4.36 -6.41 12.74
CA VAL A 115 -3.70 -5.18 13.16
C VAL A 115 -3.37 -5.21 14.65
N ALA A 116 -2.11 -4.92 14.98
CA ALA A 116 -1.66 -4.91 16.37
C ALA A 116 -2.05 -3.62 17.12
N GLY A 117 -2.25 -2.54 16.36
CA GLY A 117 -2.76 -1.27 16.82
C GLY A 117 -3.18 -0.43 15.62
N TYR A 118 -3.74 0.75 15.89
CA TYR A 118 -3.96 1.75 14.87
C TYR A 118 -4.07 3.15 15.48
N PHE A 119 -3.61 4.15 14.73
CA PHE A 119 -3.89 5.56 14.95
C PHE A 119 -5.03 6.05 14.04
N SER A 120 -5.90 6.89 14.60
CA SER A 120 -7.02 7.53 13.89
C SER A 120 -7.13 9.01 14.25
N TRP A 121 -7.67 9.79 13.33
CA TRP A 121 -7.82 11.25 13.43
C TRP A 121 -9.00 11.72 12.57
N PRO A 122 -9.88 12.65 13.00
CA PRO A 122 -10.07 13.24 14.35
C PRO A 122 -11.25 12.61 15.15
N PRO A 123 -11.23 12.60 16.50
CA PRO A 123 -10.14 13.03 17.38
C PRO A 123 -8.93 12.07 17.32
N GLY A 124 -7.77 12.52 17.81
CA GLY A 124 -6.57 11.69 17.89
C GLY A 124 -6.78 10.51 18.84
N LYS A 125 -6.80 9.29 18.29
CA LYS A 125 -6.94 8.07 19.09
C LYS A 125 -5.99 6.99 18.58
N ILE A 126 -5.18 6.47 19.49
CA ILE A 126 -4.36 5.27 19.33
C ILE A 126 -5.07 4.12 20.05
N VAL A 127 -5.27 3.02 19.34
CA VAL A 127 -5.75 1.77 19.93
C VAL A 127 -4.65 0.73 19.87
N ILE A 128 -4.38 0.07 20.99
CA ILE A 128 -3.43 -1.03 21.10
C ILE A 128 -4.19 -2.30 21.44
N TYR A 129 -4.10 -3.32 20.59
CA TYR A 129 -4.70 -4.62 20.86
C TYR A 129 -3.74 -5.47 21.69
N TYR A 130 -4.19 -5.95 22.85
CA TYR A 130 -3.30 -6.65 23.78
C TYR A 130 -3.29 -8.17 23.64
N LEU A 131 -4.24 -8.77 22.91
CA LEU A 131 -4.19 -10.20 22.61
C LEU A 131 -3.26 -10.50 21.42
N GLN A 132 -2.67 -11.68 21.44
CA GLN A 132 -1.76 -12.11 20.38
C GLN A 132 -2.54 -12.74 19.21
N PRO A 133 -2.23 -12.39 17.95
CA PRO A 133 -2.78 -13.11 16.80
C PRO A 133 -2.20 -14.53 16.72
N LYS A 134 -3.04 -15.49 16.33
CA LYS A 134 -2.72 -16.89 16.03
C LYS A 134 -3.34 -17.31 14.69
N LEU A 135 -2.84 -18.41 14.13
CA LEU A 135 -3.48 -19.04 12.96
C LEU A 135 -4.57 -20.01 13.45
N CYS A 136 -5.84 -19.61 13.33
CA CYS A 136 -6.99 -20.49 13.51
C CYS A 136 -7.13 -21.45 12.33
N ASN A 137 -7.37 -22.73 12.62
CA ASN A 137 -7.59 -23.80 11.63
C ASN A 137 -6.48 -23.90 10.56
N GLY A 138 -5.27 -23.41 10.88
CA GLY A 138 -4.08 -23.46 10.02
C GLY A 138 -4.08 -22.54 8.80
N LEU A 139 -5.13 -21.74 8.58
CA LEU A 139 -5.30 -20.95 7.35
C LEU A 139 -5.87 -19.54 7.58
N ILE A 140 -6.51 -19.27 8.72
CA ILE A 140 -7.20 -18.01 8.98
C ILE A 140 -6.57 -17.33 10.20
N PRO A 141 -5.99 -16.14 10.03
CA PRO A 141 -5.52 -15.34 11.15
C PRO A 141 -6.69 -14.95 12.07
N CYS A 142 -6.48 -15.09 13.37
CA CYS A 142 -7.45 -14.78 14.42
C CYS A 142 -6.70 -14.38 15.70
N TYR A 143 -7.38 -13.98 16.77
CA TYR A 143 -6.73 -13.74 18.05
C TYR A 143 -6.82 -14.94 18.97
N ASP A 144 -5.79 -15.12 19.79
CA ASP A 144 -5.86 -16.01 20.93
C ASP A 144 -6.53 -15.31 22.10
N ASP A 145 -7.72 -15.78 22.48
CA ASP A 145 -8.55 -15.17 23.53
C ASP A 145 -7.90 -15.26 24.94
N GLU A 146 -6.78 -15.97 25.07
CA GLU A 146 -6.10 -16.20 26.36
C GLU A 146 -4.67 -15.67 26.41
N THR A 147 -4.04 -15.38 25.26
CA THR A 147 -2.60 -15.05 25.21
C THR A 147 -2.38 -13.55 25.03
N LEU A 148 -1.83 -12.92 26.07
CA LEU A 148 -1.40 -11.52 26.03
C LEU A 148 -0.12 -11.35 25.21
N LYS A 149 0.02 -10.22 24.52
CA LYS A 149 1.27 -9.78 23.91
C LYS A 149 2.36 -9.57 24.97
N SER A 150 3.62 -9.74 24.55
CA SER A 150 4.77 -9.43 25.38
C SER A 150 4.88 -7.92 25.63
N ASP A 151 5.59 -7.54 26.70
CA ASP A 151 5.84 -6.13 27.02
C ASP A 151 6.62 -5.43 25.90
N ASP A 152 7.61 -6.11 25.32
CA ASP A 152 8.35 -5.61 24.16
C ASP A 152 7.43 -5.33 22.97
N ALA A 153 6.40 -6.17 22.74
CA ALA A 153 5.45 -5.96 21.66
C ALA A 153 4.52 -4.77 21.94
N ILE A 154 4.02 -4.62 23.18
CA ILE A 154 3.20 -3.46 23.57
C ILE A 154 3.99 -2.15 23.41
N PHE A 155 5.24 -2.12 23.86
CA PHE A 155 6.13 -0.97 23.71
C PHE A 155 6.41 -0.65 22.23
N ALA A 156 6.71 -1.67 21.42
CA ALA A 156 6.96 -1.54 19.99
C ALA A 156 5.73 -0.98 19.23
N ILE A 157 4.52 -1.49 19.54
CA ILE A 157 3.27 -0.98 18.97
C ILE A 157 3.07 0.48 19.38
N ALA A 158 3.22 0.81 20.66
CA ALA A 158 3.01 2.17 21.15
C ALA A 158 3.96 3.17 20.47
N ILE A 159 5.25 2.86 20.32
CA ILE A 159 6.20 3.71 19.58
C ILE A 159 5.73 3.91 18.12
N HIS A 160 5.32 2.82 17.45
CA HIS A 160 4.89 2.87 16.06
C HIS A 160 3.65 3.77 15.87
N GLU A 161 2.61 3.56 16.67
CA GLU A 161 1.36 4.33 16.55
C GLU A 161 1.54 5.80 16.93
N ILE A 162 2.44 6.11 17.89
CA ILE A 162 2.82 7.51 18.18
C ILE A 162 3.53 8.13 16.98
N GLY A 163 4.35 7.38 16.24
CA GLY A 163 4.97 7.91 15.02
C GLY A 163 3.92 8.36 13.99
N HIS A 164 2.79 7.65 13.88
CA HIS A 164 1.68 8.09 13.04
C HIS A 164 1.03 9.40 13.51
N SER A 165 0.88 9.62 14.82
CA SER A 165 0.37 10.89 15.33
C SER A 165 1.35 12.05 15.11
N LEU A 166 2.64 11.76 14.96
CA LEU A 166 3.67 12.73 14.56
C LEU A 166 3.70 13.00 13.04
N GLY A 167 2.81 12.41 12.25
CA GLY A 167 2.70 12.65 10.82
C GLY A 167 3.53 11.69 9.94
N LEU A 168 4.15 10.67 10.53
CA LEU A 168 4.88 9.65 9.80
C LEU A 168 3.92 8.60 9.24
N ASP A 169 4.25 8.02 8.09
CA ASP A 169 3.60 6.83 7.57
C ASP A 169 4.64 5.73 7.28
N HIS A 170 4.24 4.56 6.79
CA HIS A 170 5.10 3.39 6.83
C HIS A 170 6.40 3.51 6.02
N TYR A 171 7.53 3.18 6.67
CA TYR A 171 8.83 3.02 6.04
C TYR A 171 8.87 1.69 5.26
N VAL A 172 8.79 1.75 3.93
CA VAL A 172 8.69 0.57 3.05
C VAL A 172 9.67 0.64 1.89
N SER A 173 10.13 -0.52 1.41
CA SER A 173 10.90 -0.61 0.16
C SER A 173 9.99 -0.99 -1.01
N ASP A 174 10.31 -0.54 -2.22
CA ASP A 174 9.72 -1.10 -3.44
C ASP A 174 10.20 -2.54 -3.77
N ASP A 175 11.13 -3.08 -2.97
CA ASP A 175 11.52 -4.49 -2.96
C ASP A 175 10.81 -5.26 -1.83
N ASN A 176 9.88 -6.14 -2.21
CA ASN A 176 9.11 -6.96 -1.28
C ASN A 176 9.96 -7.93 -0.46
N ASP A 177 11.14 -8.34 -0.92
CA ASP A 177 11.99 -9.25 -0.17
C ASP A 177 12.79 -8.52 0.92
N ILE A 178 13.13 -7.24 0.70
CA ILE A 178 13.67 -6.36 1.74
C ILE A 178 12.63 -6.18 2.85
N ASN A 179 11.39 -5.88 2.50
CA ASN A 179 10.30 -5.71 3.47
C ASN A 179 10.09 -6.97 4.33
N LYS A 180 10.05 -8.16 3.70
CA LYS A 180 9.95 -9.45 4.42
C LYS A 180 11.16 -9.71 5.33
N LYS A 181 12.36 -9.26 4.93
CA LYS A 181 13.56 -9.41 5.75
C LYS A 181 13.43 -8.62 7.05
N TRP A 182 12.92 -7.40 7.04
CA TRP A 182 12.72 -6.61 8.27
C TRP A 182 11.80 -7.31 9.27
N GLN A 183 10.76 -8.00 8.81
CA GLN A 183 9.85 -8.76 9.67
C GLN A 183 10.52 -10.02 10.28
N SER A 184 11.29 -10.74 9.46
CA SER A 184 11.81 -12.09 9.78
C SER A 184 13.21 -12.12 10.37
N SER A 185 14.01 -11.06 10.20
CA SER A 185 15.41 -11.01 10.61
C SER A 185 15.58 -10.86 12.13
N ASN A 186 16.79 -11.17 12.60
CA ASN A 186 17.22 -10.90 13.97
C ASN A 186 17.99 -9.57 14.08
N GLU A 187 17.93 -8.72 13.04
CA GLU A 187 18.57 -7.41 12.99
C GLU A 187 17.51 -6.32 13.21
N SER A 188 17.92 -5.19 13.79
CA SER A 188 17.02 -4.05 13.94
C SER A 188 16.60 -3.51 12.56
N PRO A 189 15.29 -3.29 12.34
CA PRO A 189 14.84 -2.60 11.15
C PRO A 189 15.37 -1.16 11.13
N PRO A 190 15.43 -0.54 9.94
CA PRO A 190 15.96 0.82 9.78
C PRO A 190 15.10 1.91 10.43
N SER A 191 13.85 1.62 10.80
CA SER A 191 12.87 2.58 11.28
C SER A 191 11.87 1.89 12.20
N ALA A 192 11.36 2.61 13.21
CA ALA A 192 10.22 2.19 14.01
C ALA A 192 8.91 2.12 13.20
N MET A 193 8.86 2.82 12.07
CA MET A 193 7.69 2.96 11.20
C MET A 193 7.61 1.86 10.13
N ILE A 194 8.31 0.75 10.26
CA ILE A 194 8.04 -0.40 9.38
C ILE A 194 6.62 -0.92 9.63
N PRO A 195 5.89 -1.36 8.59
CA PRO A 195 4.46 -1.69 8.67
C PRO A 195 4.10 -2.97 9.44
N THR A 196 5.10 -3.64 10.02
CA THR A 196 4.96 -4.98 10.62
C THR A 196 5.73 -5.04 11.92
N ILE A 197 5.25 -5.80 12.89
CA ILE A 197 6.02 -6.09 14.10
C ILE A 197 7.09 -7.15 13.78
N PRO A 198 8.39 -6.87 13.98
CA PRO A 198 9.43 -7.88 13.84
C PRO A 198 9.22 -9.06 14.77
N ARG A 199 9.72 -10.23 14.37
CA ARG A 199 9.71 -11.44 15.21
C ARG A 199 10.31 -11.20 16.60
N ILE A 200 11.31 -10.32 16.70
CA ILE A 200 11.90 -9.87 17.95
C ILE A 200 11.49 -8.41 18.15
N SER A 201 10.36 -8.18 18.81
CA SER A 201 9.75 -6.85 18.92
C SER A 201 10.63 -5.81 19.61
N SER A 202 11.53 -6.22 20.51
CA SER A 202 12.50 -5.33 21.17
C SER A 202 13.56 -4.72 20.24
N LEU A 203 13.65 -5.20 19.00
CA LEU A 203 14.50 -4.60 17.97
C LEU A 203 13.86 -3.38 17.29
N LEU A 204 12.54 -3.21 17.39
CA LEU A 204 11.83 -2.06 16.84
C LEU A 204 12.04 -0.86 17.77
N GLN A 205 12.83 0.11 17.31
CA GLN A 205 13.23 1.30 18.08
C GLN A 205 13.19 2.52 17.17
N ILE A 206 13.01 3.69 17.78
CA ILE A 206 13.10 4.99 17.08
C ILE A 206 14.54 5.14 16.59
N THR A 207 14.71 5.40 15.30
CA THR A 207 16.02 5.60 14.69
C THR A 207 16.21 7.06 14.28
N GLU A 208 17.42 7.39 13.84
CA GLU A 208 17.73 8.73 13.33
C GLU A 208 16.87 9.08 12.09
N ILE A 209 16.51 8.09 11.26
CA ILE A 209 15.66 8.30 10.08
C ILE A 209 14.26 8.76 10.50
N ASP A 210 13.72 8.17 11.57
CA ASP A 210 12.42 8.56 12.13
C ASP A 210 12.44 10.00 12.63
N VAL A 211 13.45 10.34 13.44
CA VAL A 211 13.65 11.67 14.02
C VAL A 211 13.85 12.72 12.93
N GLN A 212 14.72 12.45 11.95
CA GLN A 212 14.95 13.36 10.83
C GLN A 212 13.66 13.61 10.06
N LYS A 213 12.82 12.59 9.86
CA LYS A 213 11.56 12.76 9.12
C LYS A 213 10.55 13.62 9.88
N VAL A 214 10.44 13.45 11.20
CA VAL A 214 9.62 14.36 12.04
C VAL A 214 10.15 15.80 11.96
N ARG A 215 11.46 15.99 12.07
CA ARG A 215 12.08 17.31 11.94
C ARG A 215 11.90 17.94 10.55
N GLU A 216 11.89 17.13 9.49
CA GLU A 216 11.57 17.58 8.14
C GLU A 216 10.12 18.08 8.05
N ILE A 217 9.18 17.41 8.72
CA ILE A 217 7.76 17.80 8.74
C ILE A 217 7.55 19.14 9.44
N TYR A 218 8.11 19.29 10.64
CA TYR A 218 7.84 20.42 11.55
C TYR A 218 8.88 21.56 11.47
N GLY A 219 10.03 21.33 10.82
CA GLY A 219 11.06 22.36 10.64
C GLY A 219 11.64 22.90 11.95
N SER A 220 12.11 24.15 11.91
CA SER A 220 12.73 24.86 13.04
C SER A 220 11.79 25.12 14.23
N ASP A 221 10.49 25.11 13.99
CA ASP A 221 9.49 25.56 14.96
C ASP A 221 8.93 24.38 15.78
N GLY A 222 9.37 23.16 15.47
CA GLY A 222 8.92 21.94 16.16
C GLY A 222 7.41 21.82 16.15
N PHE A 223 6.82 21.35 17.25
CA PHE A 223 5.37 21.18 17.32
C PHE A 223 4.58 22.50 17.26
N TYR A 224 5.24 23.65 17.30
CA TYR A 224 4.59 24.95 17.13
C TYR A 224 4.42 25.37 15.66
N ALA A 225 5.02 24.65 14.71
CA ALA A 225 5.06 25.02 13.29
C ALA A 225 3.68 25.23 12.64
N PHE A 226 2.67 24.50 13.10
CA PHE A 226 1.30 24.61 12.64
C PHE A 226 0.38 25.24 13.68
N SER A 227 0.95 25.63 14.84
CA SER A 227 0.23 26.16 15.98
C SER A 227 -0.07 27.66 15.86
N GLY A 228 -1.22 28.07 16.38
CA GLY A 228 -1.49 29.48 16.68
C GLY A 228 -0.74 30.00 17.92
N SER A 229 -0.03 29.14 18.65
CA SER A 229 0.67 29.46 19.90
C SER A 229 2.05 30.08 19.66
N THR A 230 2.52 30.85 20.64
CA THR A 230 3.87 31.45 20.59
C THR A 230 4.94 30.43 20.97
N ILE A 231 6.01 30.34 20.18
CA ILE A 231 7.18 29.49 20.45
C ILE A 231 7.84 29.92 21.77
N PRO A 232 8.15 28.99 22.69
CA PRO A 232 8.88 29.29 23.92
C PRO A 232 10.28 29.82 23.58
N ASN A 233 10.78 30.77 24.38
CA ASN A 233 12.13 31.29 24.19
C ASN A 233 13.14 30.28 24.78
N PRO A 234 14.25 29.96 24.07
CA PRO A 234 15.20 28.94 24.53
C PRO A 234 15.71 29.23 25.93
N GLN A 235 15.82 28.17 26.74
CA GLN A 235 16.42 28.26 28.06
C GLN A 235 17.92 28.66 27.94
N PRO A 236 18.43 29.58 28.77
CA PRO A 236 19.83 29.95 28.74
C PRO A 236 20.72 28.75 29.08
N THR A 237 21.63 28.40 28.18
CA THR A 237 22.61 27.34 28.40
C THR A 237 23.47 27.69 29.63
N PRO A 238 23.64 26.78 30.61
CA PRO A 238 24.52 27.06 31.76
C PRO A 238 25.95 27.32 31.25
N GLU A 239 26.53 28.42 31.72
CA GLU A 239 27.89 28.84 31.35
C GLU A 239 28.88 27.68 31.60
N PRO A 240 29.75 27.33 30.63
CA PRO A 240 30.65 26.19 30.78
C PRO A 240 31.52 26.36 32.03
N THR A 241 31.58 25.33 32.86
CA THR A 241 32.50 25.31 34.01
C THR A 241 33.93 25.34 33.47
N PRO A 242 34.79 26.28 33.90
CA PRO A 242 36.12 26.43 33.31
C PRO A 242 36.94 25.15 33.50
N GLU A 243 37.32 24.51 32.39
CA GLU A 243 38.25 23.39 32.39
C GLU A 243 39.67 23.84 32.79
N PRO A 244 40.47 23.00 33.46
CA PRO A 244 41.88 23.27 33.70
C PRO A 244 42.66 23.29 32.38
N THR A 245 43.40 24.37 32.16
CA THR A 245 44.13 24.71 30.92
C THR A 245 45.11 23.62 30.46
N PRO A 246 44.93 22.98 29.28
CA PRO A 246 45.96 22.20 28.60
C PRO A 246 46.81 23.07 27.66
N GLU A 247 48.05 22.64 27.40
CA GLU A 247 49.05 23.28 26.53
C GLU A 247 48.59 23.50 25.05
N PRO A 248 49.18 24.47 24.33
CA PRO A 248 48.69 24.90 23.02
C PRO A 248 48.77 23.81 21.95
N THR A 249 47.62 23.46 21.39
CA THR A 249 47.42 22.57 20.23
C THR A 249 47.04 23.45 19.02
N PRO A 250 47.43 23.11 17.76
CA PRO A 250 47.20 23.94 16.57
C PRO A 250 45.74 24.38 16.36
N GLU A 251 45.60 25.55 15.73
CA GLU A 251 44.33 26.27 15.50
C GLU A 251 43.19 25.38 14.99
N PRO A 252 41.96 25.55 15.53
CA PRO A 252 40.79 24.83 15.05
C PRO A 252 40.49 25.22 13.61
N THR A 253 40.15 24.22 12.81
CA THR A 253 39.52 24.39 11.50
C THR A 253 38.18 25.12 11.71
N PRO A 254 37.79 26.10 10.87
CA PRO A 254 36.54 26.82 11.06
C PRO A 254 35.36 25.85 11.21
N GLU A 255 34.54 26.08 12.24
CA GLU A 255 33.29 25.34 12.43
C GLU A 255 32.44 25.42 11.16
N PRO A 256 31.83 24.31 10.72
CA PRO A 256 30.92 24.32 9.59
C PRO A 256 29.81 25.34 9.87
N THR A 257 29.55 26.19 8.88
CA THR A 257 28.39 27.10 8.91
C THR A 257 27.13 26.25 9.08
N PRO A 258 26.23 26.54 10.05
CA PRO A 258 25.01 25.78 10.24
C PRO A 258 24.22 25.76 8.93
N GLU A 259 23.78 24.57 8.51
CA GLU A 259 22.91 24.44 7.35
C GLU A 259 21.62 25.24 7.59
N PRO A 260 21.04 25.84 6.53
CA PRO A 260 19.79 26.58 6.67
C PRO A 260 18.72 25.65 7.23
N THR A 261 18.09 26.07 8.33
CA THR A 261 17.03 25.29 8.97
C THR A 261 15.85 25.12 8.02
N PRO A 262 15.39 23.88 7.76
CA PRO A 262 14.26 23.65 6.86
C PRO A 262 12.96 24.23 7.44
N GLU A 263 12.19 24.89 6.59
CA GLU A 263 10.82 25.35 6.90
C GLU A 263 9.87 24.14 7.00
N PRO A 264 8.80 24.23 7.83
CA PRO A 264 7.82 23.15 7.97
C PRO A 264 7.10 22.83 6.65
N ILE A 265 6.81 21.54 6.44
CA ILE A 265 6.10 21.05 5.27
C ILE A 265 4.59 21.05 5.54
N ILE A 266 3.87 21.90 4.82
CA ILE A 266 2.40 21.96 4.85
C ILE A 266 1.82 20.58 4.47
N PRO A 267 0.83 20.04 5.21
CA PRO A 267 0.19 18.79 4.85
C PRO A 267 -0.45 18.88 3.45
N LEU A 268 -0.12 17.92 2.60
CA LEU A 268 -0.61 17.81 1.22
C LEU A 268 -1.47 16.55 1.07
N SER A 269 -2.55 16.69 0.31
CA SER A 269 -3.45 15.59 -0.04
C SER A 269 -3.34 15.27 -1.53
N PRO A 270 -2.38 14.41 -1.92
CA PRO A 270 -2.07 14.19 -3.33
C PRO A 270 -3.16 13.41 -4.08
N LEU A 271 -4.09 12.75 -3.39
CA LEU A 271 -5.09 11.88 -4.00
C LEU A 271 -6.49 12.48 -3.89
N THR A 272 -7.26 12.41 -4.99
CA THR A 272 -8.68 12.80 -5.01
C THR A 272 -9.61 11.60 -4.84
N SER A 273 -9.13 10.40 -5.15
CA SER A 273 -9.89 9.17 -5.00
C SER A 273 -9.00 7.94 -4.95
N MET A 274 -9.47 6.93 -4.22
CA MET A 274 -8.96 5.57 -4.19
C MET A 274 -10.15 4.62 -4.06
N THR A 275 -10.20 3.55 -4.85
CA THR A 275 -11.31 2.59 -4.89
C THR A 275 -10.81 1.17 -5.10
N VAL A 276 -11.60 0.20 -4.64
CA VAL A 276 -11.43 -1.23 -4.88
C VAL A 276 -12.69 -1.75 -5.58
N SER A 277 -12.54 -2.60 -6.60
CA SER A 277 -13.66 -3.11 -7.41
C SER A 277 -14.71 -3.86 -6.56
N ASP A 278 -14.24 -4.69 -5.63
CA ASP A 278 -15.06 -5.51 -4.76
C ASP A 278 -14.53 -5.47 -3.33
N LYS A 279 -15.40 -5.18 -2.36
CA LYS A 279 -15.02 -5.15 -0.94
C LYS A 279 -15.12 -6.51 -0.26
N PHE A 280 -15.83 -7.46 -0.86
CA PHE A 280 -16.00 -8.81 -0.34
C PHE A 280 -15.86 -9.80 -1.48
N ILE A 281 -14.92 -10.75 -1.33
CA ILE A 281 -14.53 -11.69 -2.38
C ILE A 281 -14.66 -13.10 -1.84
N GLU A 282 -15.53 -13.89 -2.45
CA GLU A 282 -15.69 -15.30 -2.15
C GLU A 282 -14.76 -16.13 -3.03
N ALA A 283 -13.61 -16.52 -2.49
CA ALA A 283 -12.62 -17.26 -3.25
C ALA A 283 -12.83 -18.78 -3.12
N ASP A 284 -13.11 -19.46 -4.25
CA ASP A 284 -13.12 -20.92 -4.36
C ASP A 284 -11.70 -21.45 -4.65
N ARG A 285 -11.41 -22.72 -4.34
CA ARG A 285 -10.08 -23.34 -4.55
C ARG A 285 -9.68 -23.44 -6.03
N TYR A 286 -10.61 -23.22 -6.94
CA TYR A 286 -10.43 -23.38 -8.38
C TYR A 286 -10.69 -22.10 -9.18
N ASP A 287 -11.18 -21.04 -8.54
CA ASP A 287 -11.56 -19.81 -9.23
C ASP A 287 -10.49 -18.73 -9.03
N ARG A 288 -10.17 -17.99 -10.09
CA ARG A 288 -9.26 -16.84 -10.04
C ARG A 288 -10.09 -15.58 -10.24
N GLN A 289 -10.10 -14.73 -9.23
CA GLN A 289 -10.78 -13.43 -9.29
C GLN A 289 -9.75 -12.32 -9.42
N ILE A 290 -10.07 -11.30 -10.20
CA ILE A 290 -9.23 -10.12 -10.37
C ILE A 290 -9.91 -8.96 -9.65
N ILE A 291 -9.24 -8.43 -8.63
CA ILE A 291 -9.62 -7.20 -7.96
C ILE A 291 -8.88 -6.05 -8.61
N THR A 292 -9.58 -4.95 -8.85
CA THR A 292 -8.96 -3.72 -9.37
C THR A 292 -8.87 -2.68 -8.25
N LEU A 293 -7.65 -2.20 -7.99
CA LEU A 293 -7.40 -1.00 -7.20
C LEU A 293 -7.21 0.17 -8.16
N SER A 294 -7.96 1.25 -8.01
CA SER A 294 -7.83 2.40 -8.90
C SER A 294 -8.04 3.73 -8.17
N GLY A 295 -7.50 4.80 -8.72
CA GLY A 295 -7.62 6.11 -8.11
C GLY A 295 -7.16 7.24 -9.02
N ARG A 296 -7.17 8.46 -8.48
CA ARG A 296 -6.76 9.68 -9.18
C ARG A 296 -5.94 10.58 -8.27
N ILE A 297 -4.86 11.11 -8.82
CA ILE A 297 -4.05 12.16 -8.21
C ILE A 297 -4.73 13.52 -8.45
N ALA A 298 -4.61 14.44 -7.50
CA ALA A 298 -5.06 15.82 -7.64
C ALA A 298 -4.31 16.52 -8.79
N GLU A 299 -5.01 17.36 -9.57
CA GLU A 299 -4.42 17.94 -10.79
C GLU A 299 -3.26 18.91 -10.50
N ASP A 300 -3.34 19.62 -9.38
CA ASP A 300 -2.34 20.55 -8.87
C ASP A 300 -1.09 19.86 -8.29
N GLU A 301 -1.25 18.64 -7.79
CA GLU A 301 -0.14 17.82 -7.26
C GLU A 301 0.50 16.90 -8.31
N PHE A 302 -0.09 16.77 -9.51
CA PHE A 302 0.33 15.77 -10.49
C PHE A 302 1.61 16.14 -11.27
N TYR A 303 2.66 15.35 -11.05
CA TYR A 303 3.90 15.35 -11.81
C TYR A 303 4.02 14.12 -12.73
N ARG A 304 4.20 14.39 -14.03
CA ARG A 304 4.34 13.33 -15.05
C ARG A 304 5.55 12.45 -14.78
N GLY A 305 5.33 11.14 -14.86
CA GLY A 305 6.39 10.14 -14.74
C GLY A 305 6.68 9.68 -13.32
N LEU A 306 6.13 10.35 -12.30
CA LEU A 306 6.19 9.85 -10.93
C LEU A 306 5.19 8.70 -10.74
N PRO A 307 5.61 7.60 -10.09
CA PRO A 307 4.73 6.49 -9.79
C PRO A 307 3.86 6.77 -8.55
N VAL A 308 2.74 6.07 -8.46
CA VAL A 308 2.00 5.86 -7.21
C VAL A 308 2.54 4.58 -6.57
N ILE A 309 2.84 4.63 -5.28
CA ILE A 309 3.20 3.43 -4.53
C ILE A 309 1.96 2.96 -3.78
N ILE A 310 1.54 1.73 -4.04
CA ILE A 310 0.44 1.09 -3.32
C ILE A 310 1.04 0.10 -2.33
N THR A 311 0.71 0.26 -1.05
CA THR A 311 1.12 -0.66 0.01
C THR A 311 -0.08 -1.50 0.44
N ILE A 312 0.06 -2.81 0.35
CA ILE A 312 -0.99 -3.79 0.68
C ILE A 312 -0.52 -4.56 1.90
N HIS A 313 -1.26 -4.43 2.99
CA HIS A 313 -1.11 -5.25 4.18
C HIS A 313 -2.04 -6.45 4.05
N ARG A 314 -1.46 -7.64 4.08
CA ARG A 314 -2.19 -8.91 4.01
C ARG A 314 -2.68 -9.32 5.39
N PRO A 315 -3.63 -10.27 5.47
CA PRO A 315 -4.15 -10.78 6.74
C PRO A 315 -3.12 -11.42 7.68
N ASP A 316 -1.92 -11.78 7.22
CA ASP A 316 -0.85 -12.32 8.06
C ASP A 316 0.20 -11.28 8.47
N ASP A 317 -0.16 -10.00 8.34
CA ASP A 317 0.71 -8.83 8.46
C ASP A 317 1.86 -8.78 7.44
N SER A 318 1.95 -9.71 6.48
CA SER A 318 2.93 -9.57 5.39
C SER A 318 2.52 -8.42 4.47
N ILE A 319 3.51 -7.72 3.91
CA ILE A 319 3.24 -6.60 3.03
C ILE A 319 3.59 -6.90 1.56
N GLU A 320 2.90 -6.22 0.67
CA GLU A 320 3.22 -6.14 -0.75
C GLU A 320 3.16 -4.70 -1.21
N VAL A 321 4.24 -4.26 -1.86
CA VAL A 321 4.37 -2.93 -2.42
C VAL A 321 4.30 -3.03 -3.94
N LEU A 322 3.45 -2.19 -4.54
CA LEU A 322 3.28 -2.08 -5.98
C LEU A 322 3.65 -0.68 -6.44
N LYS A 323 4.57 -0.59 -7.40
CA LYS A 323 4.99 0.68 -8.04
C LYS A 323 4.20 0.88 -9.33
N ILE A 324 3.16 1.71 -9.27
CA ILE A 324 2.17 1.89 -10.33
C ILE A 324 2.45 3.13 -11.16
N LYS A 325 2.49 2.97 -12.49
CA LYS A 325 2.60 4.09 -13.41
C LYS A 325 1.25 4.80 -13.57
N THR A 326 1.30 6.12 -13.67
CA THR A 326 0.13 6.97 -13.84
C THR A 326 -0.10 7.28 -15.32
N THR A 327 -1.37 7.43 -15.70
CA THR A 327 -1.74 7.97 -17.01
C THR A 327 -1.39 9.46 -17.10
N GLY A 328 -1.44 10.04 -18.30
CA GLY A 328 -1.24 11.49 -18.50
C GLY A 328 -2.28 12.39 -17.83
N THR A 329 -3.30 11.81 -17.18
CA THR A 329 -4.38 12.50 -16.45
C THR A 329 -4.37 12.21 -14.95
N GLY A 330 -3.30 11.62 -14.40
CA GLY A 330 -3.19 11.28 -12.98
C GLY A 330 -4.00 10.07 -12.54
N PHE A 331 -4.72 9.39 -13.44
CA PHE A 331 -5.37 8.11 -13.14
C PHE A 331 -4.34 6.98 -13.01
N PHE A 332 -4.54 6.09 -12.04
CA PHE A 332 -3.75 4.88 -11.85
C PHE A 332 -4.65 3.67 -11.58
N GLU A 333 -4.16 2.49 -11.95
CA GLU A 333 -4.86 1.22 -11.78
C GLU A 333 -3.86 0.09 -11.51
N ALA A 334 -4.20 -0.79 -10.57
CA ALA A 334 -3.46 -1.99 -10.25
C ALA A 334 -4.41 -3.20 -10.16
N LEU A 335 -3.97 -4.34 -10.70
CA LEU A 335 -4.74 -5.58 -10.70
C LEU A 335 -4.16 -6.54 -9.66
N LEU A 336 -5.01 -7.02 -8.75
CA LEU A 336 -4.68 -8.05 -7.77
C LEU A 336 -5.37 -9.35 -8.16
N ILE A 337 -4.62 -10.45 -8.14
CA ILE A 337 -5.16 -11.78 -8.40
C ILE A 337 -5.47 -12.43 -7.05
N ILE A 338 -6.74 -12.76 -6.83
CA ILE A 338 -7.18 -13.56 -5.70
C ILE A 338 -7.44 -14.98 -6.17
N ASP A 339 -6.70 -15.92 -5.59
CA ASP A 339 -6.77 -17.34 -5.91
C ASP A 339 -6.71 -18.22 -4.65
N ARG A 340 -6.33 -19.49 -4.83
CA ARG A 340 -6.21 -20.47 -3.74
C ARG A 340 -5.02 -20.21 -2.81
N GLU A 341 -4.01 -19.46 -3.26
CA GLU A 341 -2.80 -19.14 -2.51
C GLU A 341 -2.95 -17.82 -1.74
N SER A 342 -3.91 -16.98 -2.12
CA SER A 342 -4.26 -15.76 -1.38
C SER A 342 -4.79 -16.07 0.01
N LEU A 343 -4.30 -15.32 1.00
CA LEU A 343 -4.75 -15.45 2.39
C LEU A 343 -6.21 -15.05 2.55
N ARG A 344 -6.88 -15.67 3.51
CA ARG A 344 -8.26 -15.32 3.87
C ARG A 344 -8.22 -14.36 5.04
N GLY A 345 -9.06 -13.33 5.00
CA GLY A 345 -9.10 -12.26 5.99
C GLY A 345 -9.25 -10.88 5.37
N VAL A 346 -8.95 -9.86 6.16
CA VAL A 346 -9.04 -8.45 5.76
C VAL A 346 -7.69 -7.98 5.23
N TYR A 347 -7.72 -7.35 4.07
CA TYR A 347 -6.59 -6.66 3.47
C TYR A 347 -6.77 -5.16 3.67
N HIS A 348 -5.68 -4.47 4.03
CA HIS A 348 -5.65 -3.01 4.13
C HIS A 348 -4.74 -2.45 3.04
N VAL A 349 -5.18 -1.38 2.39
CA VAL A 349 -4.47 -0.80 1.26
C VAL A 349 -4.33 0.70 1.46
N SER A 350 -3.11 1.20 1.36
CA SER A 350 -2.82 2.63 1.28
C SER A 350 -2.12 2.95 -0.04
N ALA A 351 -2.23 4.20 -0.47
CA ALA A 351 -1.54 4.70 -1.65
C ALA A 351 -0.81 5.98 -1.30
N SER A 352 0.39 6.10 -1.84
CA SER A 352 1.23 7.27 -1.69
C SER A 352 1.64 7.82 -3.04
N TYR A 353 1.89 9.13 -3.04
CA TYR A 353 2.37 9.82 -4.21
C TYR A 353 3.28 10.97 -3.80
N ASN A 354 4.46 11.04 -4.41
CA ASN A 354 5.46 12.10 -4.16
C ASN A 354 5.78 12.32 -2.67
N GLY A 355 5.87 11.25 -1.86
CA GLY A 355 6.20 11.35 -0.44
C GLY A 355 5.02 11.66 0.49
N HIS A 356 3.80 11.70 -0.02
CA HIS A 356 2.60 12.02 0.75
C HIS A 356 1.53 10.92 0.64
N VAL A 357 0.76 10.74 1.72
CA VAL A 357 -0.34 9.77 1.85
C VAL A 357 -1.58 10.43 2.42
N ASP A 358 -2.73 10.10 1.82
CA ASP A 358 -4.06 10.46 2.31
C ASP A 358 -4.68 9.30 3.07
N ARG A 359 -4.51 9.27 4.40
CA ARG A 359 -5.04 8.16 5.23
C ARG A 359 -6.56 8.04 5.16
N ASP A 360 -7.26 9.14 4.91
CA ASP A 360 -8.72 9.16 4.73
C ASP A 360 -9.19 8.37 3.50
N LEU A 361 -8.27 8.09 2.56
CA LEU A 361 -8.54 7.30 1.36
C LEU A 361 -8.04 5.85 1.47
N ASN A 362 -7.53 5.43 2.63
CA ASN A 362 -7.17 4.05 2.86
C ASN A 362 -8.37 3.12 2.65
N LEU A 363 -8.13 1.97 2.04
CA LEU A 363 -9.15 1.00 1.67
C LEU A 363 -8.99 -0.30 2.43
N THR A 364 -10.11 -0.99 2.61
CA THR A 364 -10.14 -2.38 3.07
C THR A 364 -11.00 -3.24 2.17
N PHE A 365 -10.59 -4.49 1.99
CA PHE A 365 -11.41 -5.52 1.35
C PHE A 365 -11.20 -6.87 2.03
N GLN A 366 -12.19 -7.76 1.96
CA GLN A 366 -12.17 -9.06 2.63
C GLN A 366 -12.19 -10.20 1.63
N VAL A 367 -11.31 -11.18 1.84
CA VAL A 367 -11.31 -12.46 1.11
C VAL A 367 -11.79 -13.57 2.04
N ALA A 368 -12.91 -14.20 1.68
CA ALA A 368 -13.53 -15.28 2.44
C ALA A 368 -13.57 -16.58 1.63
N ASN A 369 -13.74 -17.70 2.34
CA ASN A 369 -14.05 -18.96 1.68
C ASN A 369 -15.50 -18.95 1.22
N LYS A 370 -15.74 -19.41 -0.01
CA LYS A 370 -17.10 -19.70 -0.48
C LYS A 370 -17.72 -20.77 0.43
N GLU A 371 -18.83 -20.47 1.11
CA GLU A 371 -19.51 -21.46 1.94
C GLU A 371 -19.93 -22.65 1.05
N MET A 372 -19.39 -23.84 1.35
CA MET A 372 -19.95 -25.07 0.80
C MET A 372 -21.30 -25.28 1.46
N ASP A 373 -22.36 -25.07 0.68
CA ASP A 373 -23.75 -25.27 1.03
C ASP A 373 -23.93 -26.62 1.78
N SER A 374 -23.96 -26.56 3.12
CA SER A 374 -24.16 -27.71 3.99
C SER A 374 -25.64 -27.90 4.28
N SER A 375 -26.48 -27.84 3.25
CA SER A 375 -27.91 -28.11 3.32
C SER A 375 -28.25 -29.51 2.78
N SER A 376 -27.68 -30.55 3.40
CA SER A 376 -28.17 -31.94 3.27
C SER A 376 -28.68 -32.50 4.61
N ALA A 377 -29.69 -31.83 5.17
CA ALA A 377 -30.51 -32.39 6.25
C ALA A 377 -32.01 -32.28 5.90
N LYS A 378 -32.51 -33.34 5.25
CA LYS A 378 -33.88 -33.87 5.21
C LYS A 378 -35.02 -32.92 5.65
N SER A 379 -35.85 -32.53 4.68
CA SER A 379 -37.31 -32.69 4.79
C SER A 379 -37.94 -32.95 3.41
N LYS A 380 -38.88 -33.89 3.35
CA LYS A 380 -39.65 -34.34 2.17
C LYS A 380 -41.11 -33.81 2.30
N PRO A 381 -41.97 -33.87 1.26
CA PRO A 381 -42.57 -32.68 0.65
C PRO A 381 -44.08 -32.54 0.89
N GLY A 382 -44.56 -31.30 0.94
CA GLY A 382 -45.98 -30.94 0.84
C GLY A 382 -46.34 -30.50 -0.58
N ILE A 383 -47.34 -31.16 -1.16
CA ILE A 383 -47.87 -31.00 -2.52
C ILE A 383 -48.86 -29.82 -2.59
N LEU A 384 -48.80 -29.03 -3.68
CA LEU A 384 -49.90 -28.60 -4.59
C LEU A 384 -49.37 -27.46 -5.50
N SER A 385 -48.98 -27.76 -6.76
CA SER A 385 -49.73 -27.47 -8.01
C SER A 385 -50.19 -26.01 -8.16
N SER A 386 -49.84 -25.27 -9.23
CA SER A 386 -50.34 -25.51 -10.59
C SER A 386 -49.58 -24.72 -11.68
N ASN A 387 -49.16 -25.42 -12.76
CA ASN A 387 -49.25 -25.17 -14.22
C ASN A 387 -49.37 -23.71 -14.75
N ASN A 388 -48.88 -23.28 -15.91
CA ASN A 388 -48.43 -23.86 -17.20
C ASN A 388 -47.81 -22.67 -17.99
N SER A 389 -46.86 -22.75 -18.93
CA SER A 389 -46.86 -23.52 -20.17
C SER A 389 -45.47 -23.49 -20.84
N GLN A 390 -45.16 -24.59 -21.53
CA GLN A 390 -44.02 -24.80 -22.40
C GLN A 390 -44.16 -24.07 -23.76
N SER A 391 -43.01 -23.79 -24.39
CA SER A 391 -42.78 -24.25 -25.77
C SER A 391 -41.28 -24.34 -26.07
N GLN A 392 -40.81 -25.57 -26.30
CA GLN A 392 -39.53 -25.89 -26.94
C GLN A 392 -39.61 -25.67 -28.46
N LYS A 393 -38.49 -25.29 -29.08
CA LYS A 393 -38.21 -25.61 -30.49
C LYS A 393 -36.69 -25.74 -30.72
N ASN A 394 -36.25 -26.96 -31.05
CA ASN A 394 -34.89 -27.28 -31.52
C ASN A 394 -34.71 -26.89 -32.99
N SER A 395 -33.54 -26.35 -33.33
CA SER A 395 -32.90 -26.35 -34.65
C SER A 395 -31.38 -26.30 -34.45
N PRO A 396 -30.52 -26.98 -35.25
CA PRO A 396 -29.09 -27.07 -34.98
C PRO A 396 -28.39 -25.83 -35.55
N ASN A 397 -28.21 -24.79 -34.74
CA ASN A 397 -27.39 -23.64 -35.10
C ASN A 397 -26.03 -23.82 -34.43
N ASN A 398 -24.98 -24.04 -35.23
CA ASN A 398 -23.60 -24.02 -34.77
C ASN A 398 -23.17 -22.55 -34.64
N GLU A 399 -23.89 -21.82 -33.77
CA GLU A 399 -23.70 -20.41 -33.53
C GLU A 399 -22.49 -20.26 -32.60
N ILE A 400 -21.47 -19.53 -33.05
CA ILE A 400 -20.28 -19.26 -32.23
C ILE A 400 -20.74 -18.26 -31.17
N GLU A 401 -21.12 -18.77 -30.00
CA GLU A 401 -21.46 -17.93 -28.84
C GLU A 401 -20.16 -17.49 -28.17
N ILE A 402 -19.79 -16.22 -28.37
CA ILE A 402 -18.71 -15.61 -27.61
C ILE A 402 -19.30 -15.11 -26.30
N PRO A 403 -18.74 -15.49 -25.14
CA PRO A 403 -19.23 -14.96 -23.87
C PRO A 403 -19.24 -13.43 -23.88
N ASN A 404 -20.36 -12.82 -23.49
CA ASN A 404 -20.56 -11.36 -23.57
C ASN A 404 -19.46 -10.55 -22.88
N TRP A 405 -18.81 -11.09 -21.84
CA TRP A 405 -17.71 -10.42 -21.16
C TRP A 405 -16.48 -10.20 -22.05
N VAL A 406 -16.30 -11.02 -23.10
CA VAL A 406 -15.16 -10.91 -24.03
C VAL A 406 -15.25 -9.65 -24.90
N LYS A 407 -16.47 -9.15 -25.15
CA LYS A 407 -16.72 -7.89 -25.88
C LYS A 407 -16.09 -6.68 -25.20
N ASN A 408 -15.81 -6.76 -23.90
CA ASN A 408 -15.11 -5.69 -23.18
C ASN A 408 -13.70 -5.44 -23.71
N ASN A 409 -12.96 -6.48 -24.11
CA ASN A 409 -11.64 -6.33 -24.72
C ASN A 409 -11.71 -5.56 -26.04
N ALA A 410 -12.75 -5.82 -26.85
CA ALA A 410 -12.99 -5.10 -28.09
C ALA A 410 -13.43 -3.66 -27.87
N LYS A 411 -14.23 -3.40 -26.82
CA LYS A 411 -14.62 -2.05 -26.39
C LYS A 411 -13.40 -1.23 -25.97
N TRP A 412 -12.56 -1.79 -25.11
CA TRP A 412 -11.35 -1.13 -24.61
C TRP A 412 -10.35 -0.86 -25.72
N TRP A 413 -10.24 -1.76 -26.68
CA TRP A 413 -9.35 -1.54 -27.82
C TRP A 413 -9.88 -0.49 -28.81
N ALA A 414 -11.20 -0.49 -29.08
CA ALA A 414 -11.85 0.49 -29.96
C ALA A 414 -11.85 1.91 -29.38
N THR A 415 -11.88 2.02 -28.05
CA THR A 415 -11.83 3.30 -27.32
C THR A 415 -10.41 3.71 -26.91
N GLU A 416 -9.39 3.02 -27.44
CA GLU A 416 -7.96 3.29 -27.19
C GLU A 416 -7.50 3.15 -25.71
N GLN A 417 -8.28 2.48 -24.87
CA GLN A 417 -7.94 2.16 -23.47
C GLN A 417 -6.87 1.06 -23.37
N ILE A 418 -6.81 0.16 -24.36
CA ILE A 418 -5.72 -0.81 -24.54
C ILE A 418 -5.09 -0.70 -25.93
N GLY A 419 -3.79 -0.99 -26.04
CA GLY A 419 -3.04 -0.95 -27.29
C GLY A 419 -3.23 -2.19 -28.16
N ASP A 420 -2.84 -2.08 -29.45
CA ASP A 420 -2.97 -3.13 -30.47
C ASP A 420 -2.41 -4.49 -30.02
N GLN A 421 -1.24 -4.49 -29.36
CA GLN A 421 -0.61 -5.71 -28.86
C GLN A 421 -1.41 -6.36 -27.72
N ALA A 422 -1.94 -5.55 -26.80
CA ALA A 422 -2.71 -6.06 -25.66
C ALA A 422 -4.01 -6.71 -26.14
N PHE A 423 -4.67 -6.12 -27.13
CA PHE A 423 -5.84 -6.72 -27.76
C PHE A 423 -5.53 -8.04 -28.45
N VAL A 424 -4.49 -8.10 -29.30
CA VAL A 424 -4.10 -9.35 -29.99
C VAL A 424 -3.75 -10.46 -28.98
N SER A 425 -2.96 -10.14 -27.94
CA SER A 425 -2.64 -11.10 -26.89
C SER A 425 -3.87 -11.58 -26.11
N SER A 426 -4.86 -10.71 -25.88
CA SER A 426 -6.12 -11.14 -25.27
C SER A 426 -6.90 -12.11 -26.14
N ILE A 427 -7.00 -11.86 -27.47
CA ILE A 427 -7.70 -12.76 -28.40
C ILE A 427 -6.98 -14.09 -28.52
N GLN A 428 -5.64 -14.08 -28.56
CA GLN A 428 -4.83 -15.30 -28.58
C GLN A 428 -5.07 -16.16 -27.34
N TYR A 429 -5.01 -15.55 -26.15
CA TYR A 429 -5.30 -16.23 -24.89
C TYR A 429 -6.70 -16.88 -24.87
N LEU A 430 -7.71 -16.17 -25.39
CA LEU A 430 -9.09 -16.67 -25.45
C LEU A 430 -9.26 -17.87 -26.39
N ILE A 431 -8.40 -18.00 -27.39
CA ILE A 431 -8.38 -19.13 -28.33
C ILE A 431 -7.61 -20.31 -27.72
N GLU A 432 -6.45 -20.06 -27.10
CA GLU A 432 -5.63 -21.08 -26.43
C GLU A 432 -6.39 -21.78 -25.30
N GLU A 433 -7.19 -21.04 -24.53
CA GLU A 433 -8.01 -21.58 -23.43
C GLU A 433 -9.38 -22.14 -23.91
N GLU A 434 -9.58 -22.27 -25.23
CA GLU A 434 -10.82 -22.72 -25.88
C GLU A 434 -12.10 -21.92 -25.53
N ILE A 435 -11.95 -20.71 -24.96
CA ILE A 435 -13.05 -19.80 -24.57
C ILE A 435 -13.76 -19.27 -25.81
N ILE A 436 -13.02 -18.94 -26.87
CA ILE A 436 -13.54 -18.67 -28.20
C ILE A 436 -12.99 -19.72 -29.16
N ARG A 437 -13.89 -20.33 -29.94
CA ARG A 437 -13.50 -21.24 -31.03
C ARG A 437 -13.61 -20.52 -32.35
N ILE A 438 -12.47 -20.24 -32.98
CA ILE A 438 -12.40 -19.71 -34.34
C ILE A 438 -12.09 -20.87 -35.29
N PRO A 439 -13.04 -21.30 -36.14
CA PRO A 439 -12.78 -22.34 -37.12
C PRO A 439 -11.70 -21.89 -38.13
N ASP A 440 -10.87 -22.82 -38.61
CA ASP A 440 -9.97 -22.61 -39.75
C ASP A 440 -8.96 -21.44 -39.61
N LEU A 441 -8.22 -21.35 -38.49
CA LEU A 441 -7.06 -20.43 -38.37
C LEU A 441 -5.83 -21.02 -39.09
N PRO A 442 -5.34 -20.42 -40.20
CA PRO A 442 -4.10 -20.84 -40.83
C PRO A 442 -2.90 -20.32 -40.01
N GLY A 443 -2.40 -21.14 -39.09
CA GLY A 443 -1.24 -20.79 -38.25
C GLY A 443 -0.05 -20.29 -39.10
N THR A 444 0.18 -18.98 -39.08
CA THR A 444 1.23 -18.35 -39.89
C THR A 444 2.23 -17.64 -38.98
N THR A 445 3.51 -18.02 -39.10
CA THR A 445 4.59 -17.42 -38.33
C THR A 445 5.14 -16.19 -39.06
N SER A 446 4.94 -14.97 -38.55
CA SER A 446 5.72 -13.81 -38.99
C SER A 446 5.94 -12.78 -37.87
N GLN A 447 7.20 -12.41 -37.66
CA GLN A 447 7.62 -11.39 -36.69
C GLN A 447 7.62 -10.02 -37.35
N ASN A 448 6.48 -9.32 -37.35
CA ASN A 448 6.40 -7.85 -37.36
C ASN A 448 4.94 -7.42 -37.24
N LEU A 449 4.58 -6.82 -36.10
CA LEU A 449 3.28 -6.14 -35.97
C LEU A 449 3.33 -4.85 -36.79
N GLN A 450 2.72 -4.89 -37.98
CA GLN A 450 2.39 -3.66 -38.69
C GLN A 450 1.26 -2.96 -37.91
N LYS A 451 1.38 -1.64 -37.69
CA LYS A 451 0.40 -0.82 -36.95
C LYS A 451 -1.03 -1.13 -37.41
N MET A 452 -1.90 -1.46 -36.47
CA MET A 452 -3.21 -2.03 -36.79
C MET A 452 -4.07 -1.00 -37.55
N PRO A 453 -4.65 -1.35 -38.71
CA PRO A 453 -5.46 -0.41 -39.48
C PRO A 453 -6.67 0.06 -38.69
N LEU A 454 -6.95 1.36 -38.71
CA LEU A 454 -8.02 1.99 -37.91
C LEU A 454 -9.42 1.40 -38.18
N TRP A 455 -9.67 0.89 -39.39
CA TRP A 455 -10.95 0.27 -39.72
C TRP A 455 -11.21 -1.02 -38.90
N VAL A 456 -10.17 -1.68 -38.40
CA VAL A 456 -10.28 -2.89 -37.59
C VAL A 456 -10.72 -2.56 -36.16
N LYS A 457 -10.24 -1.44 -35.60
CA LYS A 457 -10.73 -0.90 -34.32
C LYS A 457 -12.22 -0.58 -34.37
N ASN A 458 -12.67 -0.05 -35.50
CA ASN A 458 -14.10 0.25 -35.69
C ASN A 458 -14.94 -1.03 -35.66
N ILE A 459 -14.47 -2.13 -36.24
CA ILE A 459 -15.16 -3.44 -36.19
C ILE A 459 -15.22 -3.98 -34.76
N ALA A 460 -14.13 -3.85 -33.98
CA ALA A 460 -14.12 -4.22 -32.57
C ALA A 460 -15.10 -3.36 -31.75
N GLY A 461 -15.20 -2.06 -32.04
CA GLY A 461 -16.17 -1.17 -31.41
C GLY A 461 -17.61 -1.56 -31.75
N PHE A 462 -17.88 -1.84 -33.03
CA PHE A 462 -19.20 -2.29 -33.48
C PHE A 462 -19.61 -3.62 -32.85
N TRP A 463 -18.66 -4.54 -32.65
CA TRP A 463 -18.92 -5.80 -31.97
C TRP A 463 -19.20 -5.60 -30.47
N ALA A 464 -18.48 -4.67 -29.83
CA ALA A 464 -18.69 -4.31 -28.43
C ALA A 464 -20.03 -3.61 -28.16
N GLU A 465 -20.60 -2.97 -29.17
CA GLU A 465 -21.90 -2.28 -29.12
C GLU A 465 -23.05 -3.18 -29.59
N ASP A 466 -22.82 -4.48 -29.79
CA ASP A 466 -23.79 -5.45 -30.31
C ASP A 466 -24.37 -5.09 -31.70
N THR A 467 -23.67 -4.24 -32.46
CA THR A 467 -24.10 -3.78 -33.80
C THR A 467 -23.70 -4.74 -34.91
N ILE A 468 -22.72 -5.62 -34.65
CA ILE A 468 -22.39 -6.78 -35.48
C ILE A 468 -22.36 -8.04 -34.62
N SER A 469 -22.70 -9.18 -35.22
CA SER A 469 -22.77 -10.47 -34.53
C SER A 469 -21.39 -11.07 -34.23
N ASP A 470 -21.32 -12.00 -33.29
CA ASP A 470 -20.12 -12.77 -32.96
C ASP A 470 -19.52 -13.47 -34.19
N GLY A 471 -20.38 -14.03 -35.04
CA GLY A 471 -19.95 -14.65 -36.30
C GLY A 471 -19.36 -13.66 -37.32
N GLU A 472 -19.80 -12.40 -37.32
CA GLU A 472 -19.23 -11.34 -38.18
C GLU A 472 -17.90 -10.82 -37.65
N PHE A 473 -17.77 -10.72 -36.32
CA PHE A 473 -16.52 -10.38 -35.67
C PHE A 473 -15.46 -11.47 -35.87
N VAL A 474 -15.82 -12.75 -35.70
CA VAL A 474 -14.92 -13.89 -35.93
C VAL A 474 -14.41 -13.92 -37.38
N LYS A 475 -15.27 -13.67 -38.38
CA LYS A 475 -14.85 -13.55 -39.79
C LYS A 475 -13.84 -12.43 -40.01
N SER A 476 -13.94 -11.36 -39.23
CA SER A 476 -12.99 -10.25 -39.28
C SER A 476 -11.63 -10.66 -38.72
N ILE A 477 -11.59 -11.38 -37.59
CA ILE A 477 -10.35 -11.94 -37.02
C ILE A 477 -9.69 -12.94 -37.99
N GLN A 478 -10.47 -13.85 -38.58
CA GLN A 478 -9.99 -14.80 -39.60
C GLN A 478 -9.36 -14.08 -40.80
N TYR A 479 -9.96 -12.99 -41.26
CA TYR A 479 -9.43 -12.19 -42.36
C TYR A 479 -8.08 -11.54 -41.99
N LEU A 480 -7.95 -11.02 -40.78
CA LEU A 480 -6.72 -10.35 -40.32
C LEU A 480 -5.55 -11.33 -40.20
N ASP A 481 -5.82 -12.53 -39.69
CA ASP A 481 -4.83 -13.61 -39.57
C ASP A 481 -4.42 -14.13 -40.95
N ALA A 482 -5.39 -14.41 -41.83
CA ALA A 482 -5.13 -14.90 -43.20
C ALA A 482 -4.33 -13.92 -44.08
N ASN A 483 -4.37 -12.61 -43.78
CA ASN A 483 -3.59 -11.59 -44.47
C ASN A 483 -2.31 -11.18 -43.73
N GLY A 484 -1.97 -11.86 -42.61
CA GLY A 484 -0.77 -11.60 -41.81
C GLY A 484 -0.75 -10.24 -41.13
N ILE A 485 -1.92 -9.65 -40.88
CA ILE A 485 -2.08 -8.34 -40.20
C ILE A 485 -1.98 -8.52 -38.68
N ILE A 486 -2.54 -9.62 -38.17
CA ILE A 486 -2.33 -10.12 -36.82
C ILE A 486 -1.76 -11.54 -36.92
N VAL A 487 -1.12 -11.99 -35.85
CA VAL A 487 -0.59 -13.35 -35.75
C VAL A 487 -1.25 -13.99 -34.55
N ILE A 488 -2.07 -15.02 -34.80
CA ILE A 488 -2.69 -15.83 -33.77
C ILE A 488 -2.17 -17.25 -33.98
N SER A 489 -1.36 -17.76 -33.04
CA SER A 489 -0.73 -19.09 -33.12
C SER A 489 -1.50 -20.15 -32.36
#